data_AF-A0A2J6PN44-F1
#
_entry.id   AF-A0A2J6PN44-F1
#
_cell.length_a   1.000
_cell.length_b   1.000
_cell.length_c   1.000
_cell.angle_alpha   90.00
_cell.angle_beta   90.00
_cell.angle_gamma   90.00
#
_symmetry.space_group_name_H-M   'P 1'
#
loop_
_entity.id
_entity.type
_entity.pdbx_description
1 polymer ?
#
loop_
_entity_poly.entity_id
_entity_poly.type
_entity_poly.pdbx_seq_one_letter_code
_entity_poly.pdbx_strand_id
1 'polypeptide(L)'
;MKSLTSHLLLLGSSLISSVLSAGNPATFWSDYPTCEDACHQSVWSSQSCTLSNSCSCAGCLCLADSCLCETSSWLTAVAQCIGEQCGASAVSDAAGIAASACVKNGYPLVVPSASLVSIGLAAVPVATGGSVATASGGTGEFQNPTC
;
A
#
# COMPACT_ATOMS: atom_id res chain seq x y z
N MET A 1 -40.39 -5.66 -60.06
CA MET A 1 -40.19 -7.09 -59.76
C MET A 1 -39.26 -7.19 -58.55
N LYS A 2 -39.70 -7.90 -57.49
CA LYS A 2 -38.97 -8.58 -56.40
C LYS A 2 -37.60 -8.05 -55.88
N SER A 3 -37.64 -7.58 -54.63
CA SER A 3 -36.87 -8.02 -53.44
C SER A 3 -35.40 -8.44 -53.58
N LEU A 4 -34.50 -7.83 -52.79
CA LEU A 4 -33.93 -8.51 -51.60
C LEU A 4 -33.06 -7.56 -50.76
N THR A 5 -33.47 -7.50 -49.50
CA THR A 5 -32.78 -7.09 -48.28
C THR A 5 -31.30 -7.51 -48.23
N SER A 6 -30.42 -6.60 -47.83
CA SER A 6 -29.13 -6.98 -47.21
C SER A 6 -28.86 -6.08 -46.02
N HIS A 7 -29.36 -6.53 -44.88
CA HIS A 7 -28.87 -6.16 -43.57
C HIS A 7 -27.46 -6.73 -43.40
N LEU A 8 -26.42 -5.92 -43.58
CA LEU A 8 -25.13 -6.22 -42.96
C LEU A 8 -25.12 -5.61 -41.55
N LEU A 9 -25.54 -6.45 -40.61
CA LEU A 9 -25.11 -6.42 -39.24
C LEU A 9 -23.59 -6.69 -39.20
N LEU A 10 -22.80 -5.71 -38.80
CA LEU A 10 -21.48 -5.92 -38.21
C LEU A 10 -21.50 -5.20 -36.85
N LEU A 11 -21.81 -5.96 -35.79
CA LEU A 11 -20.78 -6.43 -34.85
C LEU A 11 -20.17 -5.21 -34.14
N GLY A 12 -20.83 -4.69 -33.12
CA GLY A 12 -20.77 -5.33 -31.81
C GLY A 12 -19.55 -4.79 -31.07
N SER A 13 -19.60 -3.50 -30.69
CA SER A 13 -18.74 -2.97 -29.65
C SER A 13 -19.20 -3.57 -28.33
N SER A 14 -18.84 -4.83 -28.12
CA SER A 14 -18.89 -5.47 -26.81
C SER A 14 -17.93 -4.68 -25.92
N LEU A 15 -18.48 -3.68 -25.22
CA LEU A 15 -17.97 -3.29 -23.92
C LEU A 15 -18.20 -4.50 -23.01
N ILE A 16 -17.36 -5.52 -23.18
CA ILE A 16 -17.18 -6.55 -22.17
C ILE A 16 -16.54 -5.79 -21.02
N SER A 17 -17.38 -5.13 -20.21
CA SER A 17 -17.04 -4.73 -18.87
C SER A 17 -16.85 -6.03 -18.11
N SER A 18 -15.70 -6.63 -18.35
CA SER A 18 -15.13 -7.66 -17.52
C SER A 18 -14.82 -7.00 -16.19
N VAL A 19 -15.84 -6.80 -15.36
CA VAL A 19 -15.67 -6.78 -13.91
C VAL A 19 -15.28 -8.20 -13.52
N LEU A 20 -14.03 -8.54 -13.86
CA LEU A 20 -13.39 -9.80 -13.59
C LEU A 20 -13.09 -9.79 -12.09
N SER A 21 -13.73 -10.72 -11.37
CA SER A 21 -13.49 -11.10 -9.98
C SER A 21 -13.16 -9.96 -9.02
N ALA A 22 -14.14 -9.56 -8.20
CA ALA A 22 -13.79 -9.08 -6.87
C ALA A 22 -13.03 -10.22 -6.18
N GLY A 23 -11.69 -10.17 -6.20
CA GLY A 23 -10.87 -11.14 -5.49
C GLY A 23 -11.20 -11.09 -4.00
N ASN A 24 -10.84 -12.14 -3.27
CA ASN A 24 -10.97 -12.10 -1.81
C ASN A 24 -9.80 -11.28 -1.23
N PRO A 25 -10.06 -10.16 -0.52
CA PRO A 25 -9.00 -9.38 0.12
C PRO A 25 -8.09 -10.22 1.01
N ALA A 26 -8.63 -11.25 1.67
CA ALA A 26 -7.89 -12.12 2.59
C ALA A 26 -6.81 -12.97 1.90
N THR A 27 -6.84 -13.11 0.58
CA THR A 27 -5.85 -13.91 -0.17
C THR A 27 -5.11 -13.12 -1.23
N PHE A 28 -5.49 -11.87 -1.47
CA PHE A 28 -4.93 -11.09 -2.57
C PHE A 28 -3.48 -10.65 -2.31
N TRP A 29 -3.13 -10.43 -1.04
CA TRP A 29 -1.80 -9.99 -0.62
C TRP A 29 -1.01 -11.11 0.07
N SER A 30 -1.29 -12.37 -0.21
CA SER A 30 -0.62 -13.52 0.44
C SER A 30 0.88 -13.60 0.17
N ASP A 31 1.38 -12.89 -0.85
CA ASP A 31 2.82 -12.77 -1.12
C ASP A 31 3.54 -11.85 -0.10
N TYR A 32 2.79 -11.04 0.65
CA TYR A 32 3.33 -10.19 1.70
C TYR A 32 3.45 -10.96 3.03
N PRO A 33 4.47 -10.63 3.86
CA PRO A 33 4.51 -11.12 5.23
C PRO A 33 3.31 -10.60 6.05
N THR A 34 3.07 -11.22 7.21
CA THR A 34 1.84 -11.02 7.99
C THR A 34 1.58 -9.57 8.41
N CYS A 35 2.62 -8.77 8.68
CA CYS A 35 2.43 -7.38 9.12
C CYS A 35 1.98 -6.50 7.96
N GLU A 36 2.63 -6.64 6.81
CA GLU A 36 2.37 -5.90 5.59
C GLU A 36 1.02 -6.28 5.01
N ASP A 37 0.67 -7.57 4.99
CA ASP A 37 -0.66 -8.07 4.65
C ASP A 37 -1.74 -7.43 5.55
N ALA A 38 -1.52 -7.41 6.87
CA ALA A 38 -2.45 -6.75 7.80
C ALA A 38 -2.63 -5.26 7.49
N CYS A 39 -1.57 -4.57 7.05
CA CYS A 39 -1.67 -3.19 6.59
C CYS A 39 -2.51 -3.04 5.32
N HIS A 40 -2.32 -3.91 4.33
CA HIS A 40 -3.16 -3.90 3.13
C HIS A 40 -4.64 -4.15 3.50
N GLN A 41 -4.92 -5.17 4.32
CA GLN A 41 -6.29 -5.47 4.75
C GLN A 41 -6.91 -4.33 5.55
N SER A 42 -6.16 -3.73 6.49
CA SER A 42 -6.62 -2.61 7.32
C SER A 42 -6.95 -1.37 6.48
N VAL A 43 -6.06 -0.96 5.58
CA VAL A 43 -6.29 0.19 4.68
C VAL A 43 -7.44 -0.12 3.73
N TRP A 44 -7.54 -1.34 3.21
CA TRP A 44 -8.64 -1.74 2.34
C TRP A 44 -9.99 -1.62 3.05
N SER A 45 -10.12 -2.21 4.24
CA SER A 45 -11.34 -2.18 5.03
C SER A 45 -11.75 -0.77 5.47
N SER A 46 -10.80 0.12 5.72
CA SER A 46 -11.09 1.47 6.24
C SER A 46 -11.23 2.53 5.15
N GLN A 47 -10.55 2.38 4.01
CA GLN A 47 -10.36 3.48 3.06
C GLN A 47 -10.70 3.14 1.60
N SER A 48 -11.05 1.89 1.27
CA SER A 48 -11.31 1.48 -0.12
C SER A 48 -12.34 2.34 -0.87
N CYS A 49 -13.32 2.91 -0.17
CA CYS A 49 -14.37 3.76 -0.77
C CYS A 49 -14.19 5.27 -0.53
N THR A 50 -13.16 5.70 0.19
CA THR A 50 -12.93 7.11 0.55
C THR A 50 -11.69 7.71 -0.09
N LEU A 51 -10.80 6.85 -0.62
CA LEU A 51 -9.62 7.26 -1.35
C LEU A 51 -10.02 7.94 -2.67
N SER A 52 -9.39 9.08 -2.96
CA SER A 52 -9.62 9.82 -4.21
C SER A 52 -9.16 9.03 -5.43
N ASN A 53 -9.88 9.15 -6.54
CA ASN A 53 -9.55 8.45 -7.80
C ASN A 53 -9.50 6.91 -7.68
N SER A 54 -10.31 6.31 -6.81
CA SER A 54 -10.36 4.86 -6.60
C SER A 54 -11.03 4.14 -7.81
N CYS A 55 -10.36 3.17 -8.44
CA CYS A 55 -10.84 2.62 -9.73
C CYS A 55 -12.11 1.81 -9.56
N SER A 56 -13.18 2.32 -10.19
CA SER A 56 -14.52 2.31 -9.61
C SER A 56 -15.30 1.02 -9.78
N CYS A 57 -15.18 0.18 -8.75
CA CYS A 57 -16.18 -0.79 -8.31
C CYS A 57 -17.21 -0.04 -7.44
N ALA A 58 -18.23 0.55 -8.07
CA ALA A 58 -19.27 1.36 -7.40
C ALA A 58 -18.73 2.57 -6.58
N GLY A 59 -17.65 3.21 -7.06
CA GLY A 59 -17.03 4.35 -6.38
C GLY A 59 -15.99 3.98 -5.32
N CYS A 60 -15.61 2.69 -5.24
CA CYS A 60 -14.52 2.20 -4.40
C CYS A 60 -13.40 1.60 -5.24
N LEU A 61 -12.26 1.31 -4.61
CA LEU A 61 -11.18 0.52 -5.19
C LEU A 61 -11.71 -0.85 -5.62
N CYS A 62 -11.29 -1.30 -6.80
CA CYS A 62 -11.41 -2.69 -7.21
C CYS A 62 -10.20 -3.49 -6.72
N LEU A 63 -10.43 -4.73 -6.28
CA LEU A 63 -9.35 -5.62 -5.88
C LEU A 63 -8.70 -6.26 -7.12
N ALA A 64 -7.96 -5.43 -7.84
CA ALA A 64 -7.29 -5.78 -9.10
C ALA A 64 -5.99 -4.98 -9.22
N ASP A 65 -4.92 -5.61 -9.73
CA ASP A 65 -3.63 -4.93 -9.92
C ASP A 65 -3.75 -3.66 -10.76
N SER A 66 -4.61 -3.66 -11.79
CA SER A 66 -4.90 -2.47 -12.60
C SER A 66 -5.39 -1.27 -11.79
N CYS A 67 -6.20 -1.53 -10.76
CA CYS A 67 -6.69 -0.48 -9.87
C CYS A 67 -5.62 -0.09 -8.85
N LEU A 68 -5.04 -1.09 -8.18
CA LEU A 68 -4.18 -0.85 -7.02
C LEU A 68 -2.83 -0.24 -7.42
N CYS A 69 -2.24 -0.68 -8.53
CA CYS A 69 -0.97 -0.15 -9.05
C CYS A 69 -1.09 1.29 -9.55
N GLU A 70 -2.28 1.72 -9.97
CA GLU A 70 -2.54 3.04 -10.54
C GLU A 70 -3.19 4.02 -9.55
N THR A 71 -3.60 3.57 -8.37
CA THR A 71 -4.17 4.44 -7.34
C THR A 71 -3.09 4.91 -6.36
N SER A 72 -2.56 6.12 -6.58
CA SER A 72 -1.48 6.68 -5.76
C SER A 72 -1.85 6.84 -4.28
N SER A 73 -3.09 7.23 -3.98
CA SER A 73 -3.57 7.41 -2.61
C SER A 73 -3.63 6.09 -1.84
N TRP A 74 -3.98 4.99 -2.52
CA TRP A 74 -3.92 3.64 -1.96
C TRP A 74 -2.48 3.24 -1.62
N LEU A 75 -1.57 3.35 -2.60
CA LEU A 75 -0.16 2.98 -2.41
C LEU A 75 0.50 3.79 -1.30
N THR A 76 0.15 5.07 -1.19
CA THR A 76 0.63 5.97 -0.13
C THR A 76 0.13 5.52 1.24
N ALA A 77 -1.17 5.24 1.39
CA ALA A 77 -1.76 4.83 2.66
C ALA A 77 -1.20 3.48 3.16
N VAL A 78 -1.00 2.53 2.25
CA VAL A 78 -0.37 1.24 2.58
C VAL A 78 1.09 1.44 3.00
N ALA A 79 1.89 2.20 2.24
CA ALA A 79 3.29 2.46 2.59
C ALA A 79 3.43 3.14 3.97
N GLN A 80 2.53 4.09 4.28
CA GLN A 80 2.48 4.73 5.59
C GLN A 80 2.16 3.73 6.71
N CYS A 81 1.14 2.88 6.52
CA CYS A 81 0.81 1.84 7.50
C CYS A 81 1.99 0.90 7.74
N ILE A 82 2.66 0.43 6.68
CA ILE A 82 3.81 -0.48 6.80
C ILE A 82 4.96 0.20 7.54
N GLY A 83 5.23 1.47 7.24
CA GLY A 83 6.22 2.26 7.97
C GLY A 83 5.90 2.36 9.46
N GLU A 84 4.67 2.72 9.78
CA GLU A 84 4.18 2.91 11.14
C GLU A 84 4.21 1.61 11.96
N GLN A 85 3.76 0.51 11.36
CA GLN A 85 3.44 -0.74 12.07
C GLN A 85 4.52 -1.84 11.92
N CYS A 86 5.21 -1.88 10.78
CA CYS A 86 6.12 -2.97 10.42
C CYS A 86 7.60 -2.52 10.34
N GLY A 87 7.84 -1.20 10.25
CA GLY A 87 9.17 -0.61 10.30
C GLY A 87 9.90 -0.55 8.94
N ALA A 88 11.12 -0.02 9.00
CA ALA A 88 11.87 0.39 7.81
C ALA A 88 12.24 -0.75 6.83
N SER A 89 12.53 -1.94 7.33
CA SER A 89 12.86 -3.10 6.49
C SER A 89 11.63 -3.56 5.69
N ALA A 90 10.48 -3.67 6.36
CA ALA A 90 9.21 -4.06 5.76
C ALA A 90 8.79 -3.11 4.62
N VAL A 91 9.03 -1.82 4.77
CA VAL A 91 8.76 -0.81 3.73
C VAL A 91 9.53 -1.11 2.43
N SER A 92 10.82 -1.46 2.55
CA SER A 92 11.67 -1.72 1.38
C SER A 92 11.25 -3.01 0.67
N ASP A 93 10.97 -4.06 1.44
CA ASP A 93 10.52 -5.35 0.90
C ASP A 93 9.15 -5.21 0.23
N ALA A 94 8.20 -4.54 0.87
CA ALA A 94 6.87 -4.29 0.33
C ALA A 94 6.89 -3.48 -0.96
N ALA A 95 7.72 -2.43 -1.04
CA ALA A 95 7.87 -1.65 -2.27
C ALA A 95 8.45 -2.48 -3.43
N GLY A 96 9.34 -3.44 -3.14
CA GLY A 96 9.88 -4.38 -4.11
C GLY A 96 8.85 -5.40 -4.60
N ILE A 97 8.04 -5.96 -3.70
CA ILE A 97 6.92 -6.85 -4.04
C ILE A 97 5.91 -6.12 -4.92
N ALA A 98 5.48 -4.92 -4.51
CA ALA A 98 4.54 -4.11 -5.28
C ALA A 98 5.05 -3.81 -6.71
N ALA A 99 6.31 -3.39 -6.84
CA ALA A 99 6.92 -3.13 -8.14
C ALA A 99 6.93 -4.39 -9.02
N SER A 100 7.33 -5.52 -8.46
CA SER A 100 7.41 -6.79 -9.18
C SER A 100 6.03 -7.29 -9.61
N ALA A 101 5.03 -7.17 -8.73
CA ALA A 101 3.65 -7.56 -9.01
C ALA A 101 3.02 -6.69 -10.12
N CYS A 102 3.13 -5.36 -10.02
CA CYS A 102 2.59 -4.46 -11.04
C CYS A 102 3.22 -4.71 -12.41
N VAL A 103 4.56 -4.83 -12.48
CA VAL A 103 5.27 -5.12 -13.74
C VAL A 103 4.88 -6.49 -14.30
N LYS A 104 4.81 -7.53 -13.46
CA LYS A 104 4.42 -8.89 -13.87
C LYS A 104 3.01 -8.92 -14.47
N ASN A 105 2.10 -8.09 -13.95
CA ASN A 105 0.72 -7.98 -14.42
C ASN A 105 0.52 -6.96 -15.54
N GLY A 106 1.58 -6.29 -16.00
CA GLY A 106 1.53 -5.34 -17.13
C GLY A 106 1.04 -3.94 -16.77
N TYR A 107 1.06 -3.58 -15.49
CA TYR A 107 0.62 -2.26 -15.00
C TYR A 107 1.80 -1.43 -14.51
N PRO A 108 1.84 -0.12 -14.81
CA PRO A 108 2.82 0.77 -14.22
C PRO A 108 2.51 0.94 -12.73
N LEU A 109 3.54 0.88 -11.89
CA LEU A 109 3.42 1.36 -10.52
C LEU A 109 3.45 2.90 -10.54
N VAL A 110 2.29 3.53 -10.34
CA VAL A 110 2.15 5.00 -10.52
C VAL A 110 2.99 5.81 -9.53
N VAL A 111 3.25 5.25 -8.34
CA VAL A 111 4.19 5.81 -7.37
C VAL A 111 5.48 5.01 -7.44
N PRO A 112 6.60 5.60 -7.89
CA PRO A 112 7.87 4.88 -7.99
C PRO A 112 8.25 4.19 -6.68
N SER A 113 8.86 3.01 -6.76
CA SER A 113 9.22 2.22 -5.56
C SER A 113 10.07 3.01 -4.57
N ALA A 114 11.03 3.81 -5.06
CA ALA A 114 11.84 4.68 -4.20
C ALA A 114 11.01 5.74 -3.46
N SER A 115 9.93 6.24 -4.09
CA SER A 115 8.99 7.16 -3.44
C SER A 115 8.15 6.44 -2.39
N LEU A 116 7.69 5.21 -2.65
CA LEU A 116 7.02 4.38 -1.63
C LEU A 116 7.92 4.12 -0.42
N VAL A 117 9.19 3.82 -0.67
CA VAL A 117 10.18 3.66 0.41
C VAL A 117 10.31 4.95 1.22
N SER A 118 10.47 6.09 0.55
CA SER A 118 10.59 7.38 1.23
C SER A 118 9.34 7.73 2.05
N ILE A 119 8.15 7.45 1.52
CA ILE A 119 6.87 7.66 2.21
C ILE A 119 6.75 6.78 3.46
N GLY A 120 7.03 5.48 3.32
CA GLY A 120 6.94 4.55 4.45
C GLY A 120 7.99 4.85 5.51
N LEU A 121 9.23 5.15 5.13
CA LEU A 121 10.28 5.54 6.08
C LEU A 121 9.93 6.80 6.86
N ALA A 122 9.25 7.77 6.25
CA ALA A 122 8.79 8.98 6.92
C ALA A 122 7.67 8.70 7.95
N ALA A 123 6.97 7.57 7.84
CA ALA A 123 5.94 7.14 8.77
C ALA A 123 6.48 6.26 9.91
N VAL A 124 7.74 5.82 9.85
CA VAL A 124 8.35 5.04 10.92
C VAL A 124 8.36 5.87 12.21
N PRO A 125 7.82 5.36 13.33
CA PRO A 125 7.78 6.11 14.57
C PRO A 125 9.21 6.43 15.00
N VAL A 126 9.54 7.72 15.10
CA VAL A 126 10.82 8.11 15.70
C VAL A 126 10.76 7.69 17.15
N ALA A 127 11.69 6.83 17.58
CA ALA A 127 11.86 6.54 18.99
C ALA A 127 12.14 7.86 19.70
N THR A 128 11.12 8.46 20.31
CA THR A 128 11.29 9.61 21.19
C THR A 128 12.18 9.10 22.33
N GLY A 129 13.48 9.43 22.26
CA GLY A 129 14.48 9.07 23.25
C GLY A 129 14.18 9.73 24.59
N GLY A 130 13.19 9.20 25.30
CA GLY A 130 12.79 9.57 26.64
C GLY A 130 13.56 8.76 27.66
N SER A 131 14.85 9.04 27.80
CA SER A 131 15.58 8.91 29.07
C SER A 131 16.87 9.71 28.94
N VAL A 132 16.76 11.01 29.19
CA VAL A 132 17.86 11.74 29.83
C VAL A 132 18.27 10.91 31.03
N ALA A 133 19.53 10.47 31.05
CA ALA A 133 20.13 9.95 32.26
C ALA A 133 20.02 11.05 33.32
N THR A 134 19.07 10.90 34.24
CA THR A 134 19.17 11.56 35.53
C THR A 134 20.35 10.90 36.23
N ALA A 135 21.55 11.42 35.97
CA ALA A 135 22.61 11.37 36.96
C ALA A 135 22.06 12.12 38.16
N SER A 136 21.37 11.39 39.04
CA SER A 136 21.12 11.86 40.39
C SER A 136 22.50 11.89 41.04
N GLY A 137 23.14 13.05 40.91
CA GLY A 137 24.24 13.47 41.77
C GLY A 137 23.71 13.52 43.19
N GLY A 138 23.74 12.36 43.86
CA GLY A 138 23.70 12.28 45.30
C GLY A 138 24.99 12.87 45.84
N THR A 139 24.93 14.14 46.20
CA THR A 139 25.96 14.83 46.97
C THR A 139 26.08 14.15 48.34
N GLY A 140 27.26 13.61 48.65
CA GLY A 140 27.66 13.36 50.04
C GLY A 140 28.44 12.07 50.29
N GLU A 141 29.75 12.05 50.00
CA GLU A 141 30.76 11.78 51.04
C GLU A 141 32.15 12.16 50.52
N PHE A 142 32.72 13.22 51.11
CA PHE A 142 34.15 13.48 51.01
C PHE A 142 34.88 12.44 51.86
N GLN A 143 35.37 11.36 51.24
CA GLN A 143 36.43 10.55 51.84
C GLN A 143 37.78 11.07 51.34
N ASN A 144 38.42 11.81 52.23
CA ASN A 144 39.78 12.33 52.15
C ASN A 144 40.81 11.19 52.06
N PRO A 145 41.82 11.24 51.17
CA PRO A 145 43.08 10.59 51.41
C PRO A 145 44.23 11.62 51.43
N THR A 146 44.75 11.90 52.63
CA THR A 146 46.09 12.46 52.82
C THR A 146 46.91 11.50 53.66
N CYS A 147 48.02 11.04 53.05
CA CYS A 147 49.20 10.37 53.61
C CYS A 147 49.01 8.98 54.24
#